data_AF-A0A9D7TY94-F1
#
_entry.id   AF-A0A9D7TY94-F1
#
_cell.length_a   1.000
_cell.length_b   1.000
_cell.length_c   1.000
_cell.angle_alpha   90.00
_cell.angle_beta   90.00
_cell.angle_gamma   90.00
#
_symmetry.space_group_name_H-M   'P 1'
#
loop_
_entity.id
_entity.type
_entity.pdbx_description
1 polymer ?
#
loop_
_entity_poly.entity_id
_entity_poly.type
_entity_poly.pdbx_seq_one_letter_code
_entity_poly.pdbx_strand_id
1 'polypeptide(L)' 'MKNKTKNKLKEGLDYYFDANGLMVFTREYHLKRGYCCKNNCRNCPY' A
#
# COMPACT_ATOMS: atom_id res chain seq x y z
N MET A 1 9.09 17.82 13.66
CA MET A 1 8.05 18.07 12.64
C MET A 1 8.19 17.01 11.55
N LYS A 2 7.38 15.94 11.55
CA LYS A 2 7.45 14.92 10.50
C LYS A 2 6.71 15.47 9.27
N ASN A 3 7.45 16.02 8.31
CA ASN A 3 6.91 16.41 7.02
C ASN A 3 6.34 15.16 6.33
N LYS A 4 5.03 14.93 6.51
CA LYS A 4 4.28 14.00 5.68
C LYS A 4 4.14 14.65 4.31
N THR A 5 5.17 14.50 3.49
CA THR A 5 5.02 14.62 2.05
C THR A 5 3.82 13.75 1.66
N LYS A 6 2.80 14.36 1.07
CA LYS A 6 1.66 13.64 0.50
C LYS A 6 2.23 12.78 -0.63
N ASN A 7 2.71 11.58 -0.31
CA ASN A 7 3.14 10.62 -1.31
C ASN A 7 1.91 10.28 -2.15
N LYS A 8 1.87 10.83 -3.37
CA LYS A 8 0.91 10.40 -4.38
C LYS A 8 1.07 8.89 -4.55
N LEU A 9 -0.03 8.17 -4.44
CA LEU A 9 -0.09 6.75 -4.77
C LEU A 9 0.27 6.61 -6.25
N LYS A 10 1.21 5.71 -6.56
CA LYS A 10 1.61 5.40 -7.93
C LYS A 10 1.05 4.04 -8.34
N GLU A 11 0.18 4.03 -9.36
CA GLU A 11 -0.32 2.79 -9.95
C GLU A 11 0.84 1.91 -10.47
N GLY A 12 0.72 0.60 -10.29
CA GLY A 12 1.76 -0.39 -10.59
C GLY A 12 2.84 -0.53 -9.51
N LEU A 13 3.01 0.46 -8.63
CA LEU A 13 4.02 0.40 -7.55
C LEU A 13 3.38 0.35 -6.17
N ASP A 14 2.41 1.22 -5.88
CA ASP A 14 1.70 1.26 -4.59
C ASP A 14 0.40 0.45 -4.63
N TYR A 15 -0.25 0.37 -5.78
CA TYR A 15 -1.47 -0.40 -5.97
C TYR A 15 -1.64 -0.82 -7.43
N TYR A 16 -2.51 -1.78 -7.70
CA TYR A 16 -3.00 -2.14 -9.03
C TYR A 16 -4.49 -2.46 -8.96
N PHE A 17 -5.17 -2.50 -10.12
CA PHE A 17 -6.53 -3.02 -10.20
C PHE A 17 -6.51 -4.48 -10.61
N ASP A 18 -7.23 -5.33 -9.87
CA ASP A 18 -7.40 -6.73 -10.24
C ASP A 18 -8.41 -6.89 -11.40
N ALA A 19 -8.63 -8.13 -11.85
CA ALA A 19 -9.59 -8.44 -12.91
C ALA A 19 -11.04 -8.08 -12.54
N ASN A 20 -11.34 -7.89 -11.25
CA ASN A 20 -12.65 -7.47 -10.75
C ASN A 20 -12.77 -5.94 -10.66
N GLY A 21 -11.72 -5.20 -11.03
CA GLY A 21 -11.67 -3.74 -10.88
C GLY A 21 -11.48 -3.29 -9.43
N LEU A 22 -11.04 -4.18 -8.53
CA LEU A 22 -10.74 -3.84 -7.15
C LEU A 22 -9.34 -3.31 -7.01
N MET A 23 -9.19 -2.22 -6.25
CA MET A 23 -7.89 -1.64 -5.94
C MET A 23 -7.16 -2.52 -4.92
N VAL A 24 -6.06 -3.12 -5.33
CA VAL A 24 -5.21 -3.97 -4.50
C VAL A 24 -3.91 -3.27 -4.19
N PHE A 25 -3.63 -3.04 -2.91
CA PHE A 25 -2.36 -2.47 -2.47
C PHE A 25 -1.22 -3.48 -2.56
N THR A 26 -0.05 -2.98 -2.97
CA THR A 26 1.17 -3.78 -3.06
C THR A 26 1.90 -3.85 -1.72
N ARG A 27 2.87 -4.76 -1.64
CA ARG A 27 3.83 -4.84 -0.53
C ARG A 27 4.58 -3.51 -0.32
N GLU A 28 4.99 -2.85 -1.39
CA GLU A 28 5.74 -1.58 -1.35
C GLU A 28 4.93 -0.47 -0.67
N TYR A 29 3.63 -0.40 -0.95
CA TYR A 29 2.75 0.54 -0.26
C TYR A 29 2.70 0.27 1.24
N HIS A 30 2.60 -1.00 1.64
CA HIS A 30 2.58 -1.37 3.07
C HIS A 30 3.91 -1.04 3.78
N LEU A 31 5.05 -1.19 3.09
CA LEU A 31 6.36 -0.77 3.60
C LEU A 31 6.44 0.75 3.76
N LYS A 32 6.03 1.52 2.74
CA LYS A 32 6.01 3.00 2.80
C LYS A 32 5.08 3.55 3.88
N ARG A 33 3.96 2.87 4.13
CA ARG A 33 3.02 3.20 5.21
C ARG A 33 3.68 3.07 6.58
N GLY A 34 4.66 2.17 6.73
CA GLY A 34 5.51 2.06 7.91
C GLY A 34 4.81 1.50 9.15
N TYR A 35 3.63 0.87 9.02
CA TYR A 35 2.98 0.17 10.12
C TYR A 35 2.07 -0.97 9.64
N CYS A 36 2.03 -2.05 10.42
CA CYS A 36 1.10 -3.16 10.21
C CYS A 36 -0.32 -2.77 10.65
N CYS A 37 -1.29 -2.99 9.78
CA CYS A 37 -2.70 -2.71 10.08
C CYS A 37 -3.43 -3.84 10.82
N LYS A 38 -2.77 -4.98 11.04
CA LYS A 38 -3.31 -6.18 11.73
C LYS A 38 -4.57 -6.78 11.09
N ASN A 39 -4.85 -6.46 9.83
CA ASN A 39 -5.96 -7.02 9.06
C ASN A 39 -5.61 -8.35 8.37
N ASN A 40 -4.51 -9.00 8.78
CA ASN A 40 -4.05 -10.27 8.23
C ASN A 40 -3.97 -10.30 6.69
N CYS A 41 -3.40 -9.23 6.11
CA CYS A 41 -3.35 -9.03 4.67
C CYS A 41 -2.40 -10.04 4.00
N ARG A 42 -2.78 -10.59 2.85
CA ARG A 42 -1.97 -11.58 2.11
C ARG A 42 -0.59 -11.04 1.68
N ASN A 43 -0.48 -9.74 1.40
CA ASN A 43 0.76 -9.06 1.00
C ASN A 43 1.40 -8.27 2.15
N CYS A 44 1.07 -8.60 3.40
CA CYS A 44 1.64 -7.90 4.55
C CYS A 44 3.15 -8.15 4.61
N PRO A 45 3.99 -7.11 4.65
CA PRO A 45 5.42 -7.26 4.88
C PRO A 45 5.77 -7.44 6.36
N TYR A 46 4.77 -7.40 7.25
CA TYR A 46 4.89 -7.48 8.71
C TYR A 46 4.09 -8.66 9.27
#